data_AF-A0A3C0ISX6-F1
#
_entry.id   AF-A0A3C0ISX6-F1
#
_cell.length_a   1.000
_cell.length_b   1.000
_cell.length_c   1.000
_cell.angle_alpha   90.00
_cell.angle_beta   90.00
_cell.angle_gamma   90.00
#
_symmetry.space_group_name_H-M   'P 1'
#
loop_
_entity.id
_entity.type
_entity.pdbx_description
1 polymer ?
#
loop_
_entity_poly.entity_id
_entity_poly.type
_entity_poly.pdbx_seq_one_letter_code
_entity_poly.pdbx_strand_id
1 'polypeptide(L)'
;NTDGGLFRLCSGTMATPEIHGFGPTFLSTGESNVNAMTHAINPIATADPSNQSRVKPALGKFSGENAVPLTKAAYPGKTVIILGEDASNGQVYLYVSNTVGDLDNGKLYVLRRVDQNQIETAITWGNNYNVEFVEVPNAKNLTGTEIENLNSTLKSIQFARVEDLDYRKGSAANNRELYFVATGVNGSSEKTYMGRVYQLKLDPTDPLKGVLKIIADGDVSPTGANVKGSDIINPDNLCVTENFVYIQEDGDSFWPEATHNSLIWQYNINTGTKKVFMDMTHKDATMLGTKYNPAGPNQSRFGIWEHGAMEDISDVIGVPGTFTINIHAHTWVEGDKFLNPSKANTIQPYKAGGQTLIITNVPK
;
A
#
# COMPACT_ATOMS: atom_id res chain seq x y z
N ASN A 1 18.68 8.53 -19.30
CA ASN A 1 19.09 8.98 -17.96
C ASN A 1 17.83 9.19 -17.16
N THR A 2 17.51 8.24 -16.27
CA THR A 2 16.38 8.29 -15.33
C THR A 2 16.88 8.46 -13.88
N ASP A 3 18.10 8.96 -13.71
CA ASP A 3 18.78 9.03 -12.42
C ASP A 3 18.11 10.05 -11.48
N GLY A 4 17.18 10.87 -11.98
CA GLY A 4 16.32 11.75 -11.19
C GLY A 4 15.26 11.02 -10.36
N GLY A 5 15.09 9.71 -10.53
CA GLY A 5 14.22 8.89 -9.69
C GLY A 5 14.79 8.61 -8.29
N LEU A 6 16.12 8.73 -8.13
CA LEU A 6 16.90 8.56 -6.87
C LEU A 6 16.82 7.20 -6.15
N PHE A 7 15.64 6.60 -6.11
CA PHE A 7 15.30 5.37 -5.41
C PHE A 7 14.56 4.42 -6.35
N ARG A 8 14.43 3.16 -5.94
CA ARG A 8 13.36 2.30 -6.46
C ARG A 8 12.04 2.90 -5.95
N LEU A 9 11.06 3.06 -6.82
CA LEU A 9 9.77 3.68 -6.49
C LEU A 9 8.73 2.57 -6.45
N CYS A 10 7.92 2.54 -5.39
CA CYS A 10 6.80 1.62 -5.30
C CYS A 10 5.51 2.29 -5.80
N SER A 11 4.42 2.10 -5.07
CA SER A 11 3.09 2.62 -5.38
C SER A 11 3.02 4.15 -5.50
N GLY A 12 1.98 4.63 -6.18
CA GLY A 12 1.82 6.06 -6.44
C GLY A 12 0.37 6.50 -6.55
N THR A 13 0.11 7.73 -6.10
CA THR A 13 -1.22 8.34 -6.03
C THR A 13 -1.29 9.63 -6.83
N MET A 14 -2.36 9.81 -7.59
CA MET A 14 -2.60 11.05 -8.32
C MET A 14 -3.44 12.04 -7.50
N ALA A 15 -2.83 13.14 -7.06
CA ALA A 15 -3.55 14.27 -6.50
C ALA A 15 -4.07 15.19 -7.61
N THR A 16 -5.33 15.61 -7.48
CA THR A 16 -6.04 16.46 -8.46
C THR A 16 -6.75 17.62 -7.77
N PRO A 17 -6.83 18.82 -8.41
CA PRO A 17 -7.56 19.95 -7.84
C PRO A 17 -9.03 19.62 -7.50
N GLU A 18 -9.65 18.77 -8.29
CA GLU A 18 -11.06 18.38 -8.16
C GLU A 18 -11.28 17.59 -6.86
N ILE A 19 -10.48 16.55 -6.62
CA ILE A 19 -10.67 15.62 -5.48
C ILE A 19 -9.93 16.13 -4.23
N HIS A 20 -8.71 16.62 -4.40
CA HIS A 20 -7.78 16.91 -3.30
C HIS A 20 -7.61 18.41 -3.03
N GLY A 21 -8.07 19.27 -3.95
CA GLY A 21 -7.92 20.73 -3.82
C GLY A 21 -6.55 21.27 -4.24
N PHE A 22 -5.63 20.39 -4.67
CA PHE A 22 -4.31 20.73 -5.20
C PHE A 22 -3.90 19.72 -6.29
N GLY A 23 -2.89 20.06 -7.09
CA GLY A 23 -2.40 19.23 -8.19
C GLY A 23 -2.57 19.92 -9.56
N PRO A 24 -2.40 19.19 -10.68
CA PRO A 24 -2.10 17.76 -10.78
C PRO A 24 -0.70 17.43 -10.22
N THR A 25 -0.64 16.46 -9.30
CA THR A 25 0.62 15.98 -8.70
C THR A 25 0.55 14.47 -8.53
N PHE A 26 1.43 13.76 -9.21
CA PHE A 26 1.69 12.34 -8.97
C PHE A 26 2.67 12.18 -7.82
N LEU A 27 2.21 11.57 -6.73
CA LEU A 27 3.00 11.24 -5.55
C LEU A 27 3.45 9.79 -5.66
N SER A 28 4.75 9.51 -5.52
CA SER A 28 5.25 8.14 -5.49
C SER A 28 6.40 8.05 -4.48
N THR A 29 6.38 7.01 -3.65
CA THR A 29 7.32 6.86 -2.54
C THR A 29 8.47 5.95 -2.93
N GLY A 30 9.68 6.29 -2.48
CA GLY A 30 10.82 5.41 -2.65
C GLY A 30 10.79 4.28 -1.62
N GLU A 31 11.08 3.07 -2.07
CA GLU A 31 11.13 1.85 -1.28
C GLU A 31 12.57 1.34 -1.13
N SER A 32 12.76 0.33 -0.27
CA SER A 32 14.01 -0.41 -0.08
C SER A 32 15.21 0.44 0.38
N ASN A 33 14.97 1.66 0.89
CA ASN A 33 16.00 2.53 1.42
C ASN A 33 15.45 3.35 2.58
N VAL A 34 16.09 3.28 3.75
CA VAL A 34 15.66 4.01 4.94
C VAL A 34 15.62 5.53 4.74
N ASN A 35 16.40 6.09 3.82
CA ASN A 35 16.39 7.53 3.49
C ASN A 35 15.57 7.85 2.24
N ALA A 36 14.78 6.91 1.72
CA ALA A 36 13.90 7.18 0.61
C ALA A 36 12.82 8.22 0.99
N MET A 37 12.30 8.90 -0.02
CA MET A 37 11.39 10.01 0.13
C MET A 37 10.27 9.94 -0.91
N THR A 38 9.12 10.52 -0.58
CA THR A 38 8.06 10.75 -1.55
C THR A 38 8.48 11.79 -2.59
N HIS A 39 8.35 11.44 -3.86
CA HIS A 39 8.44 12.35 -4.99
C HIS A 39 7.09 13.01 -5.26
N ALA A 40 7.10 14.29 -5.62
CA ALA A 40 5.96 15.02 -6.14
C ALA A 40 6.24 15.47 -7.58
N ILE A 41 5.55 14.86 -8.53
CA ILE A 41 5.82 15.01 -9.97
C ILE A 41 4.57 15.60 -10.63
N ASN A 42 4.72 16.65 -11.44
CA ASN A 42 3.65 17.07 -12.32
C ASN A 42 3.63 16.14 -13.55
N PRO A 43 2.60 15.29 -13.74
CA PRO A 43 2.61 14.26 -14.77
C PRO A 43 2.40 14.80 -16.18
N ILE A 44 2.00 16.07 -16.34
CA ILE A 44 1.77 16.72 -17.64
C ILE A 44 2.83 17.78 -17.98
N ALA A 45 3.80 17.99 -17.08
CA ALA A 45 4.93 18.88 -17.36
C ALA A 45 5.90 18.24 -18.36
N THR A 46 6.74 19.08 -18.99
CA THR A 46 7.85 18.60 -19.82
C THR A 46 8.70 17.60 -19.03
N ALA A 47 8.99 16.45 -19.64
CA ALA A 47 9.78 15.41 -19.00
C ALA A 47 11.18 15.91 -18.66
N ASP A 48 11.54 15.83 -17.38
CA ASP A 48 12.89 16.05 -16.86
C ASP A 48 13.31 14.85 -16.01
N PRO A 49 13.78 13.76 -16.65
CA PRO A 49 14.05 12.51 -15.98
C PRO A 49 15.33 12.55 -15.11
N SER A 50 16.14 13.61 -15.21
CA SER A 50 17.31 13.86 -14.37
C SER A 50 17.04 14.69 -13.13
N ASN A 51 15.84 15.27 -12.99
CA ASN A 51 15.53 16.17 -11.88
C ASN A 51 15.39 15.44 -10.54
N GLN A 52 16.32 15.70 -9.63
CA GLN A 52 16.39 15.15 -8.28
C GLN A 52 15.69 16.04 -7.22
N SER A 53 15.25 17.24 -7.58
CA SER A 53 14.63 18.20 -6.63
C SER A 53 13.15 17.90 -6.31
N ARG A 54 12.58 16.83 -6.88
CA ARG A 54 11.15 16.49 -6.77
C ARG A 54 10.78 15.77 -5.47
N VAL A 55 11.76 15.46 -4.62
CA VAL A 55 11.53 14.83 -3.32
C VAL A 55 10.89 15.80 -2.31
N LYS A 56 10.11 15.27 -1.38
CA LYS A 56 9.42 16.02 -0.32
C LYS A 56 9.81 15.52 1.07
N PRO A 57 10.94 16.02 1.63
CA PRO A 57 11.42 15.58 2.94
C PRO A 57 10.44 15.82 4.10
N ALA A 58 9.50 16.76 3.96
CA ALA A 58 8.50 17.04 5.00
C ALA A 58 7.46 15.92 5.15
N LEU A 59 7.30 15.06 4.14
CA LEU A 59 6.50 13.84 4.20
C LEU A 59 7.24 12.68 4.91
N GLY A 60 8.49 12.89 5.33
CA GLY A 60 9.32 11.90 6.02
C GLY A 60 10.41 11.29 5.13
N LYS A 61 11.27 10.50 5.77
CA LYS A 61 12.29 9.67 5.13
C LYS A 61 12.18 8.26 5.69
N PHE A 62 11.87 7.27 4.85
CA PHE A 62 11.65 5.87 5.23
C PHE A 62 11.57 5.02 3.96
N SER A 63 11.67 3.69 4.10
CA SER A 63 11.35 2.75 3.03
C SER A 63 9.83 2.72 2.88
N GLY A 64 9.27 3.43 1.91
CA GLY A 64 7.84 3.69 1.88
C GLY A 64 7.12 3.07 0.71
N GLU A 65 5.85 2.75 0.93
CA GLU A 65 5.01 2.10 -0.05
C GLU A 65 4.26 3.11 -0.91
N ASN A 66 3.31 3.83 -0.31
CA ASN A 66 2.54 4.86 -1.00
C ASN A 66 2.36 6.12 -0.14
N ALA A 67 1.89 7.19 -0.78
CA ALA A 67 1.50 8.44 -0.14
C ALA A 67 0.11 8.83 -0.64
N VAL A 68 -0.88 8.82 0.24
CA VAL A 68 -2.30 8.90 -0.12
C VAL A 68 -2.91 10.17 0.45
N PRO A 69 -3.03 11.23 -0.36
CA PRO A 69 -3.74 12.43 0.06
C PRO A 69 -5.22 12.12 0.21
N LEU A 70 -5.79 12.51 1.36
CA LEU A 70 -7.24 12.46 1.55
C LEU A 70 -7.91 13.58 0.74
N THR A 71 -9.19 13.39 0.43
CA THR A 71 -9.97 14.39 -0.31
C THR A 71 -10.05 15.71 0.47
N LYS A 72 -10.23 16.82 -0.25
CA LYS A 72 -10.47 18.14 0.39
C LYS A 72 -11.73 18.16 1.26
N ALA A 73 -12.62 17.18 1.09
CA ALA A 73 -13.84 17.04 1.88
C ALA A 73 -13.60 16.33 3.22
N ALA A 74 -12.53 15.54 3.37
CA ALA A 74 -12.20 14.86 4.62
C ALA A 74 -11.93 15.87 5.75
N TYR A 75 -11.09 16.88 5.48
CA TYR A 75 -10.74 17.96 6.40
C TYR A 75 -10.57 19.30 5.66
N PRO A 76 -11.64 20.12 5.58
CA PRO A 76 -11.60 21.38 4.84
C PRO A 76 -10.46 22.31 5.27
N GLY A 77 -9.77 22.89 4.29
CA GLY A 77 -8.68 23.84 4.49
C GLY A 77 -7.32 23.22 4.84
N LYS A 78 -7.23 21.88 4.90
CA LYS A 78 -5.99 21.15 5.22
C LYS A 78 -5.53 20.29 4.05
N THR A 79 -4.24 19.97 4.05
CA THR A 79 -3.70 18.81 3.32
C THR A 79 -3.44 17.71 4.34
N VAL A 80 -4.04 16.54 4.15
CA VAL A 80 -3.84 15.36 5.01
C VAL A 80 -3.42 14.21 4.11
N ILE A 81 -2.26 13.60 4.37
CA ILE A 81 -1.70 12.51 3.58
C ILE A 81 -1.35 11.38 4.53
N ILE A 82 -1.85 10.18 4.28
CA ILE A 82 -1.42 8.97 5.00
C ILE A 82 -0.33 8.27 4.20
N LEU A 83 0.69 7.73 4.89
CA LEU A 83 1.85 7.08 4.27
C LEU A 83 2.20 5.79 5.01
N GLY A 84 2.67 4.79 4.27
CA GLY A 84 3.12 3.49 4.80
C GLY A 84 4.63 3.33 4.71
N GLU A 85 5.22 2.73 5.73
CA GLU A 85 6.60 2.27 5.73
C GLU A 85 6.68 0.74 5.63
N ASP A 86 7.16 0.26 4.49
CA ASP A 86 7.54 -1.13 4.28
C ASP A 86 8.94 -1.36 4.90
N ALA A 87 8.90 -1.64 6.20
CA ALA A 87 10.02 -2.14 6.97
C ALA A 87 9.53 -3.24 7.92
N SER A 88 10.43 -4.09 8.40
CA SER A 88 10.10 -5.10 9.42
C SER A 88 9.46 -4.51 10.69
N ASN A 89 9.70 -3.23 10.96
CA ASN A 89 9.10 -2.41 12.03
C ASN A 89 8.22 -1.30 11.41
N GLY A 90 7.34 -1.68 10.47
CA GLY A 90 6.60 -0.77 9.63
C GLY A 90 5.70 0.18 10.40
N GLN A 91 5.53 1.37 9.85
CA GLN A 91 4.81 2.48 10.46
C GLN A 91 3.72 3.00 9.53
N VAL A 92 2.65 3.50 10.16
CA VAL A 92 1.65 4.33 9.49
C VAL A 92 1.91 5.78 9.89
N TYR A 93 2.26 6.60 8.92
CA TYR A 93 2.50 8.02 9.10
C TYR A 93 1.32 8.86 8.62
N LEU A 94 1.19 10.05 9.20
CA LEU A 94 0.26 11.08 8.75
C LEU A 94 1.02 12.38 8.56
N TYR A 95 0.91 12.98 7.39
CA TYR A 95 1.33 14.35 7.14
C TYR A 95 0.12 15.28 7.21
N VAL A 96 0.24 16.37 7.96
CA VAL A 96 -0.83 17.38 8.07
C VAL A 96 -0.25 18.78 7.82
N SER A 97 -0.84 19.48 6.86
CA SER A 97 -0.64 20.92 6.64
C SER A 97 -1.95 21.68 6.82
N ASN A 98 -1.88 22.87 7.42
CA ASN A 98 -3.01 23.81 7.52
C ASN A 98 -3.18 24.66 6.25
N THR A 99 -2.43 24.37 5.20
CA THR A 99 -2.51 25.00 3.89
C THR A 99 -2.72 23.92 2.84
N VAL A 100 -3.79 24.05 2.04
CA VAL A 100 -4.10 23.11 0.95
C VAL A 100 -2.97 23.12 -0.08
N GLY A 101 -2.46 21.95 -0.43
CA GLY A 101 -1.37 21.75 -1.39
C GLY A 101 0.04 22.04 -0.89
N ASP A 102 0.21 22.48 0.36
CA ASP A 102 1.56 22.64 0.95
C ASP A 102 2.10 21.28 1.38
N LEU A 103 3.16 20.84 0.69
CA LEU A 103 3.88 19.58 0.91
C LEU A 103 5.25 19.80 1.58
N ASP A 104 5.56 21.02 2.00
CA ASP A 104 6.90 21.43 2.45
C ASP A 104 6.93 21.96 3.89
N ASN A 105 5.80 22.46 4.41
CA ASN A 105 5.73 23.13 5.72
C ASN A 105 4.71 22.54 6.71
N GLY A 106 4.06 21.43 6.37
CA GLY A 106 3.28 20.63 7.32
C GLY A 106 4.14 19.82 8.29
N LYS A 107 3.47 19.01 9.10
CA LYS A 107 4.06 18.17 10.15
C LYS A 107 3.83 16.69 9.86
N LEU A 108 4.82 15.86 10.20
CA LEU A 108 4.73 14.41 10.16
C LEU A 108 4.37 13.87 11.54
N TYR A 109 3.52 12.86 11.56
CA TYR A 109 3.06 12.18 12.77
C TYR A 109 3.11 10.67 12.57
N VAL A 110 3.27 9.91 13.65
CA VAL A 110 3.27 8.45 13.65
C VAL A 110 2.08 7.90 14.45
N LEU A 111 1.47 6.82 13.95
CA LEU A 111 0.34 6.16 14.59
C LEU A 111 0.75 5.40 15.85
N ARG A 112 0.05 5.65 16.96
CA ARG A 112 0.15 4.84 18.19
C ARG A 112 -1.20 4.50 18.78
N ARG A 113 -1.25 3.43 19.57
CA ARG A 113 -2.37 3.19 20.49
C ARG A 113 -2.32 4.17 21.65
N VAL A 114 -3.48 4.59 22.14
CA VAL A 114 -3.58 5.48 23.32
C VAL A 114 -3.02 4.81 24.58
N ASP A 115 -3.13 3.48 24.68
CA ASP A 115 -2.52 2.68 25.76
C ASP A 115 -1.02 2.44 25.57
N GLN A 116 -0.42 2.99 24.50
CA GLN A 116 1.00 2.93 24.18
C GLN A 116 1.55 1.51 23.96
N ASN A 117 0.68 0.52 23.78
CA ASN A 117 1.10 -0.82 23.41
C ASN A 117 1.54 -0.80 21.93
N GLN A 118 2.78 -1.22 21.69
CA GLN A 118 3.40 -1.20 20.36
C GLN A 118 3.26 -2.54 19.61
N ILE A 119 2.83 -3.60 20.31
CA ILE A 119 2.76 -4.96 19.78
C ILE A 119 1.56 -5.08 18.84
N GLU A 120 1.82 -5.39 17.57
CA GLU A 120 0.80 -5.56 16.55
C GLU A 120 -0.15 -6.72 16.87
N THR A 121 0.37 -7.88 17.30
CA THR A 121 -0.45 -9.06 17.63
C THR A 121 -1.29 -8.88 18.90
N ALA A 122 -1.06 -7.82 19.68
CA ALA A 122 -1.94 -7.41 20.77
C ALA A 122 -3.19 -6.64 20.29
N ILE A 123 -3.31 -6.38 18.99
CA ILE A 123 -4.53 -5.98 18.31
C ILE A 123 -5.23 -7.26 17.88
N THR A 124 -6.43 -7.50 18.40
CA THR A 124 -7.17 -8.75 18.20
C THR A 124 -8.53 -8.51 17.55
N TRP A 125 -9.04 -9.55 16.90
CA TRP A 125 -10.36 -9.55 16.26
C TRP A 125 -11.48 -9.14 17.20
N GLY A 126 -12.49 -8.47 16.64
CA GLY A 126 -13.70 -8.06 17.35
C GLY A 126 -13.52 -6.86 18.29
N ASN A 127 -12.30 -6.37 18.47
CA ASN A 127 -11.99 -5.22 19.33
C ASN A 127 -11.72 -3.96 18.51
N ASN A 128 -12.04 -2.82 19.14
CA ASN A 128 -11.71 -1.49 18.63
C ASN A 128 -10.64 -0.87 19.53
N TYR A 129 -9.60 -0.31 18.93
CA TYR A 129 -8.49 0.29 19.64
C TYR A 129 -8.44 1.79 19.34
N ASN A 130 -8.53 2.61 20.38
CA ASN A 130 -8.33 4.04 20.23
C ASN A 130 -6.87 4.30 19.91
N VAL A 131 -6.65 5.10 18.88
CA VAL A 131 -5.34 5.47 18.38
C VAL A 131 -5.21 6.98 18.23
N GLU A 132 -3.98 7.44 18.27
CA GLU A 132 -3.63 8.83 18.02
C GLU A 132 -2.37 8.92 17.17
N PHE A 133 -2.23 10.02 16.45
CA PHE A 133 -1.05 10.38 15.69
C PHE A 133 -0.23 11.39 16.50
N VAL A 134 0.99 11.01 16.86
CA VAL A 134 1.92 11.89 17.60
C VAL A 134 3.01 12.43 16.71
N GLU A 135 3.33 13.71 16.90
CA GLU A 135 4.29 14.41 16.03
C GLU A 135 5.66 13.73 16.10
N VAL A 136 6.28 13.57 14.93
CA VAL A 136 7.70 13.26 14.79
C VAL A 136 8.43 14.62 14.77
N PRO A 137 9.07 15.03 15.88
CA PRO A 137 9.59 16.39 15.98
C PRO A 137 10.69 16.61 14.94
N ASN A 138 10.62 17.73 14.22
CA ASN A 138 11.65 18.13 13.24
C ASN A 138 11.86 17.13 12.07
N ALA A 139 10.87 16.29 11.75
CA ALA A 139 10.98 15.18 10.77
C ALA A 139 11.67 15.55 9.45
N LYS A 140 11.36 16.72 8.86
CA LYS A 140 11.94 17.19 7.59
C LYS A 140 13.48 17.18 7.58
N ASN A 141 14.09 17.46 8.73
CA ASN A 141 15.53 17.59 8.90
C ASN A 141 16.20 16.32 9.43
N LEU A 142 15.44 15.28 9.78
CA LEU A 142 15.96 14.00 10.25
C LEU A 142 16.26 13.06 9.09
N THR A 143 17.28 12.23 9.23
CA THR A 143 17.49 11.02 8.44
C THR A 143 16.41 9.99 8.75
N GLY A 144 16.21 9.00 7.88
CA GLY A 144 15.23 7.96 8.15
C GLY A 144 15.59 7.12 9.37
N THR A 145 16.88 6.80 9.56
CA THR A 145 17.34 6.10 10.76
C THR A 145 17.06 6.88 12.05
N GLU A 146 17.15 8.22 12.02
CA GLU A 146 16.77 9.04 13.18
C GLU A 146 15.25 8.99 13.43
N ILE A 147 14.43 8.96 12.38
CA ILE A 147 12.97 8.76 12.50
C ILE A 147 12.65 7.37 13.07
N GLU A 148 13.25 6.31 12.53
CA GLU A 148 13.08 4.93 13.03
C GLU A 148 13.42 4.82 14.52
N ASN A 149 14.52 5.45 14.95
CA ASN A 149 14.94 5.44 16.35
C ASN A 149 13.93 6.16 17.28
N LEU A 150 13.17 7.14 16.78
CA LEU A 150 12.15 7.84 17.55
C LEU A 150 10.89 6.99 17.78
N ASN A 151 10.58 6.04 16.91
CA ASN A 151 9.36 5.22 16.96
C ASN A 151 9.16 4.53 18.33
N SER A 152 10.23 3.98 18.92
CA SER A 152 10.20 3.35 20.25
C SER A 152 9.88 4.34 21.38
N THR A 153 10.42 5.56 21.30
CA THR A 153 10.14 6.63 22.28
C THR A 153 8.74 7.22 22.10
N LEU A 154 8.30 7.38 20.85
CA LEU A 154 6.97 7.90 20.51
C LEU A 154 5.86 6.87 20.78
N LYS A 155 6.23 5.62 21.03
CA LYS A 155 5.32 4.48 21.28
C LYS A 155 4.46 4.13 20.08
N SER A 156 5.01 4.28 18.88
CA SER A 156 4.30 3.90 17.67
C SER A 156 4.12 2.38 17.56
N ILE A 157 3.03 1.97 16.93
CA ILE A 157 2.76 0.54 16.69
C ILE A 157 3.81 0.02 15.71
N GLN A 158 4.34 -1.18 15.95
CA GLN A 158 5.35 -1.82 15.12
C GLN A 158 4.69 -2.87 14.23
N PHE A 159 4.14 -2.45 13.10
CA PHE A 159 3.44 -3.34 12.17
C PHE A 159 4.42 -4.20 11.36
N ALA A 160 3.93 -5.33 10.85
CA ALA A 160 4.68 -6.21 9.97
C ALA A 160 4.67 -5.70 8.52
N ARG A 161 5.59 -4.79 8.16
CA ARG A 161 5.76 -4.28 6.79
C ARG A 161 4.47 -3.63 6.26
N VAL A 162 4.30 -2.33 6.52
CA VAL A 162 3.11 -1.62 6.07
C VAL A 162 3.24 -1.36 4.58
N GLU A 163 2.43 -2.06 3.79
CA GLU A 163 2.32 -1.83 2.35
C GLU A 163 1.19 -0.82 2.08
N ASP A 164 0.32 -1.10 1.11
CA ASP A 164 -0.53 -0.12 0.48
C ASP A 164 -1.63 0.39 1.42
N LEU A 165 -2.00 1.65 1.22
CA LEU A 165 -3.03 2.34 1.97
C LEU A 165 -4.04 2.93 1.00
N ASP A 166 -5.31 2.96 1.41
CA ASP A 166 -6.33 3.67 0.65
C ASP A 166 -7.51 4.11 1.57
N TYR A 167 -8.41 4.94 1.07
CA TYR A 167 -9.58 5.45 1.78
C TYR A 167 -10.88 5.17 1.06
N ARG A 168 -11.96 5.01 1.84
CA ARG A 168 -13.30 4.81 1.30
C ARG A 168 -13.79 6.01 0.49
N LYS A 169 -14.24 5.74 -0.73
CA LYS A 169 -14.74 6.77 -1.66
C LYS A 169 -16.18 7.16 -1.35
N GLY A 170 -16.68 8.20 -2.03
CA GLY A 170 -18.05 8.70 -1.88
C GLY A 170 -18.13 9.96 -1.00
N SER A 171 -18.46 9.81 0.27
CA SER A 171 -18.74 10.96 1.16
C SER A 171 -17.53 11.45 1.96
N ALA A 172 -17.61 12.68 2.50
CA ALA A 172 -16.62 13.22 3.44
C ALA A 172 -16.40 12.31 4.67
N ALA A 173 -17.45 11.63 5.14
CA ALA A 173 -17.34 10.67 6.24
C ALA A 173 -16.59 9.41 5.82
N ASN A 174 -16.83 8.92 4.60
CA ASN A 174 -16.11 7.78 4.03
C ASN A 174 -14.64 8.12 3.81
N ASN A 175 -14.31 9.35 3.39
CA ASN A 175 -12.92 9.75 3.13
C ASN A 175 -12.04 9.83 4.41
N ARG A 176 -12.62 9.57 5.59
CA ARG A 176 -11.91 9.42 6.87
C ARG A 176 -11.88 7.97 7.36
N GLU A 177 -12.42 7.03 6.60
CA GLU A 177 -12.36 5.58 6.80
C GLU A 177 -11.28 5.01 5.89
N LEU A 178 -10.14 4.69 6.48
CA LEU A 178 -8.91 4.28 5.84
C LEU A 178 -8.72 2.78 5.99
N TYR A 179 -8.01 2.19 5.05
CA TYR A 179 -7.59 0.80 5.06
C TYR A 179 -6.10 0.74 4.73
N PHE A 180 -5.39 -0.15 5.40
CA PHE A 180 -4.01 -0.43 5.10
C PHE A 180 -3.70 -1.88 5.39
N VAL A 181 -2.64 -2.38 4.76
CA VAL A 181 -2.18 -3.74 4.99
C VAL A 181 -0.86 -3.74 5.76
N ALA A 182 -0.67 -4.80 6.53
CA ALA A 182 0.64 -5.23 6.99
C ALA A 182 0.90 -6.57 6.30
N THR A 183 1.87 -6.65 5.39
CA THR A 183 2.04 -7.84 4.54
C THR A 183 2.54 -9.06 5.31
N GLY A 184 3.20 -8.85 6.45
CA GLY A 184 3.61 -9.93 7.36
C GLY A 184 5.13 -10.17 7.39
N VAL A 185 5.60 -10.80 8.47
CA VAL A 185 7.01 -11.13 8.67
C VAL A 185 7.19 -12.50 9.34
N ASN A 186 8.23 -13.22 8.94
CA ASN A 186 8.64 -14.45 9.63
C ASN A 186 9.50 -14.13 10.87
N GLY A 187 9.48 -15.01 11.87
CA GLY A 187 10.43 -14.98 12.99
C GLY A 187 10.09 -14.00 14.12
N SER A 188 8.87 -13.45 14.15
CA SER A 188 8.39 -12.61 15.25
C SER A 188 7.03 -13.07 15.76
N SER A 189 6.85 -13.11 17.09
CA SER A 189 5.56 -13.35 17.74
C SER A 189 4.76 -12.07 18.00
N GLU A 190 5.41 -10.91 17.86
CA GLU A 190 4.79 -9.60 18.09
C GLU A 190 4.07 -9.06 16.85
N LYS A 191 4.24 -9.74 15.72
CA LYS A 191 3.83 -9.31 14.38
C LYS A 191 3.03 -10.39 13.68
N THR A 192 2.19 -9.96 12.73
CA THR A 192 1.48 -10.92 11.86
C THR A 192 2.47 -11.65 10.95
N TYR A 193 2.23 -12.94 10.74
CA TYR A 193 3.08 -13.81 9.93
C TYR A 193 2.62 -13.85 8.48
N MET A 194 1.34 -14.14 8.23
CA MET A 194 0.76 -14.13 6.87
C MET A 194 0.31 -12.75 6.41
N GLY A 195 0.14 -11.80 7.33
CA GLY A 195 -0.34 -10.46 7.04
C GLY A 195 -1.77 -10.20 7.49
N ARG A 196 -2.12 -8.90 7.58
CA ARG A 196 -3.39 -8.39 8.07
C ARG A 196 -3.84 -7.18 7.27
N VAL A 197 -5.15 -6.96 7.27
CA VAL A 197 -5.75 -5.71 6.78
C VAL A 197 -6.47 -5.03 7.93
N TYR A 198 -6.16 -3.75 8.11
CA TYR A 198 -6.69 -2.90 9.16
C TYR A 198 -7.66 -1.88 8.59
N GLN A 199 -8.68 -1.54 9.36
CA GLN A 199 -9.46 -0.32 9.18
C GLN A 199 -9.02 0.70 10.23
N LEU A 200 -8.70 1.91 9.76
CA LEU A 200 -8.47 3.08 10.60
C LEU A 200 -9.54 4.14 10.30
N LYS A 201 -10.40 4.42 11.27
CA LYS A 201 -11.42 5.48 11.15
C LYS A 201 -10.99 6.72 11.93
N LEU A 202 -10.69 7.80 11.23
CA LEU A 202 -10.28 9.06 11.84
C LEU A 202 -11.45 9.83 12.46
N ASP A 203 -11.15 10.63 13.47
CA ASP A 203 -12.12 11.52 14.11
C ASP A 203 -12.61 12.60 13.10
N PRO A 204 -13.92 12.94 13.07
CA PRO A 204 -14.47 13.90 12.11
C PRO A 204 -13.88 15.32 12.19
N THR A 205 -13.30 15.70 13.33
CA THR A 205 -12.82 17.06 13.61
C THR A 205 -11.32 17.14 13.87
N ASP A 206 -10.70 16.01 14.19
CA ASP A 206 -9.28 15.92 14.53
C ASP A 206 -8.60 14.78 13.73
N PRO A 207 -7.82 15.10 12.67
CA PRO A 207 -7.13 14.06 11.88
C PRO A 207 -6.10 13.29 12.70
N LEU A 208 -5.75 13.74 13.92
CA LEU A 208 -4.77 13.09 14.77
C LEU A 208 -5.35 12.02 15.69
N LYS A 209 -6.65 11.71 15.59
CA LYS A 209 -7.31 10.69 16.42
C LYS A 209 -8.09 9.73 15.55
N GLY A 210 -8.23 8.50 16.03
CA GLY A 210 -9.06 7.51 15.34
C GLY A 210 -9.29 6.24 16.12
N VAL A 211 -9.92 5.29 15.44
CA VAL A 211 -10.17 3.93 15.93
C VAL A 211 -9.63 2.93 14.92
N LEU A 212 -8.81 2.01 15.41
CA LEU A 212 -8.19 0.94 14.64
C LEU A 212 -8.86 -0.40 14.94
N LYS A 213 -9.12 -1.21 13.91
CA LYS A 213 -9.58 -2.60 14.04
C LYS A 213 -9.08 -3.46 12.88
N ILE A 214 -9.11 -4.78 13.07
CA ILE A 214 -8.82 -5.76 12.01
C ILE A 214 -10.06 -5.98 11.15
N ILE A 215 -9.89 -6.07 9.83
CA ILE A 215 -10.94 -6.49 8.88
C ILE A 215 -10.60 -7.76 8.09
N ALA A 216 -9.32 -8.16 8.08
CA ALA A 216 -8.86 -9.45 7.57
C ALA A 216 -7.53 -9.84 8.24
N ASP A 217 -7.29 -11.13 8.45
CA ASP A 217 -6.10 -11.66 9.13
C ASP A 217 -5.78 -13.03 8.54
N GLY A 218 -4.55 -13.18 8.04
CA GLY A 218 -4.07 -14.41 7.43
C GLY A 218 -3.59 -15.45 8.43
N ASP A 219 -3.40 -15.07 9.70
CA ASP A 219 -2.92 -15.98 10.74
C ASP A 219 -4.06 -16.67 11.47
N VAL A 220 -5.06 -15.89 11.86
CA VAL A 220 -6.19 -16.37 12.67
C VAL A 220 -7.52 -15.81 12.18
N SER A 221 -8.51 -16.69 12.12
CA SER A 221 -9.90 -16.33 11.84
C SER A 221 -10.51 -15.49 12.98
N PRO A 222 -11.69 -14.86 12.77
CA PRO A 222 -12.41 -14.14 13.82
C PRO A 222 -12.76 -14.99 15.06
N THR A 223 -12.79 -16.32 14.95
CA THR A 223 -13.03 -17.25 16.07
C THR A 223 -11.74 -17.75 16.72
N GLY A 224 -10.57 -17.31 16.26
CA GLY A 224 -9.26 -17.70 16.76
C GLY A 224 -8.69 -18.99 16.17
N ALA A 225 -9.36 -19.60 15.18
CA ALA A 225 -8.80 -20.76 14.47
C ALA A 225 -7.62 -20.34 13.59
N ASN A 226 -6.57 -21.16 13.54
CA ASN A 226 -5.43 -20.99 12.63
C ASN A 226 -5.90 -21.12 11.17
N VAL A 227 -5.63 -20.10 10.36
CA VAL A 227 -5.97 -20.06 8.92
C VAL A 227 -4.76 -19.80 8.02
N LYS A 228 -3.55 -19.93 8.57
CA LYS A 228 -2.29 -19.69 7.85
C LYS A 228 -2.26 -20.41 6.51
N GLY A 229 -2.03 -19.63 5.45
CA GLY A 229 -1.89 -20.10 4.07
C GLY A 229 -3.19 -20.47 3.37
N SER A 230 -4.34 -20.32 4.05
CA SER A 230 -5.68 -20.63 3.50
C SER A 230 -6.62 -19.43 3.42
N ASP A 231 -6.31 -18.37 4.16
CA ASP A 231 -6.90 -17.04 4.00
C ASP A 231 -5.81 -16.08 3.47
N ILE A 232 -5.96 -14.75 3.62
CA ILE A 232 -5.03 -13.77 3.03
C ILE A 232 -3.55 -14.12 3.27
N ILE A 233 -2.73 -14.03 2.22
CA ILE A 233 -1.29 -14.28 2.24
C ILE A 233 -0.59 -13.08 1.62
N ASN A 234 0.28 -12.42 2.40
CA ASN A 234 1.00 -11.22 1.97
C ASN A 234 0.11 -10.21 1.23
N PRO A 235 -0.94 -9.70 1.90
CA PRO A 235 -1.71 -8.59 1.36
C PRO A 235 -0.77 -7.41 1.12
N ASP A 236 -0.87 -6.80 -0.05
CA ASP A 236 0.06 -5.77 -0.50
C ASP A 236 -0.74 -4.56 -1.01
N ASN A 237 -1.36 -4.66 -2.19
CA ASN A 237 -2.09 -3.55 -2.80
C ASN A 237 -3.55 -3.47 -2.31
N LEU A 238 -4.11 -2.26 -2.24
CA LEU A 238 -5.51 -1.99 -1.91
C LEU A 238 -6.21 -1.16 -2.98
N CYS A 239 -7.46 -1.50 -3.26
CA CYS A 239 -8.38 -0.60 -3.96
C CYS A 239 -9.68 -0.49 -3.15
N VAL A 240 -9.92 0.68 -2.56
CA VAL A 240 -11.10 0.93 -1.74
C VAL A 240 -12.11 1.74 -2.54
N THR A 241 -13.32 1.22 -2.61
CA THR A 241 -14.46 1.81 -3.32
C THR A 241 -15.45 2.42 -2.31
N GLU A 242 -16.72 2.59 -2.68
CA GLU A 242 -17.74 3.11 -1.76
C GLU A 242 -18.25 2.00 -0.81
N ASN A 243 -18.26 0.74 -1.26
CA ASN A 243 -18.84 -0.39 -0.54
C ASN A 243 -17.88 -1.57 -0.40
N PHE A 244 -16.77 -1.60 -1.13
CA PHE A 244 -15.83 -2.73 -1.11
C PHE A 244 -14.38 -2.29 -0.89
N VAL A 245 -13.61 -3.16 -0.24
CA VAL A 245 -12.15 -3.16 -0.24
C VAL A 245 -11.71 -4.35 -1.08
N TYR A 246 -10.95 -4.10 -2.13
CA TYR A 246 -10.24 -5.12 -2.89
C TYR A 246 -8.84 -5.24 -2.31
N ILE A 247 -8.56 -6.39 -1.69
CA ILE A 247 -7.29 -6.72 -1.05
C ILE A 247 -6.52 -7.59 -2.01
N GLN A 248 -5.35 -7.13 -2.44
CA GLN A 248 -4.56 -7.79 -3.47
C GLN A 248 -3.32 -8.39 -2.83
N GLU A 249 -3.06 -9.65 -3.12
CA GLU A 249 -1.89 -10.35 -2.59
C GLU A 249 -0.69 -10.15 -3.52
N ASP A 250 0.45 -9.82 -2.91
CA ASP A 250 1.77 -10.00 -3.48
C ASP A 250 2.40 -11.22 -2.80
N GLY A 251 2.22 -12.38 -3.41
CA GLY A 251 2.72 -13.63 -2.89
C GLY A 251 4.23 -13.80 -3.04
N ASP A 252 5.05 -12.75 -2.84
CA ASP A 252 6.54 -12.67 -2.84
C ASP A 252 7.25 -13.66 -1.89
N SER A 253 6.72 -14.85 -1.79
CA SER A 253 6.88 -15.67 -0.62
C SER A 253 6.66 -17.12 -0.95
N PHE A 254 7.78 -17.78 -0.79
CA PHE A 254 7.92 -19.21 -0.63
C PHE A 254 7.36 -19.67 0.73
N TRP A 255 6.18 -19.18 1.15
CA TRP A 255 5.53 -19.66 2.37
C TRP A 255 5.10 -21.12 2.17
N PRO A 256 5.64 -22.06 2.95
CA PRO A 256 5.32 -23.47 2.78
C PRO A 256 3.85 -23.80 3.06
N GLU A 257 3.14 -22.96 3.81
CA GLU A 257 1.72 -23.12 4.14
C GLU A 257 0.77 -22.67 3.04
N ALA A 258 1.23 -21.92 2.02
CA ALA A 258 0.35 -21.33 1.01
C ALA A 258 -0.45 -22.41 0.24
N THR A 259 -1.76 -22.21 0.12
CA THR A 259 -2.68 -23.18 -0.52
C THR A 259 -3.37 -22.66 -1.79
N HIS A 260 -3.17 -21.39 -2.16
CA HIS A 260 -3.78 -20.76 -3.33
C HIS A 260 -2.80 -19.84 -4.06
N ASN A 261 -3.09 -19.51 -5.32
CA ASN A 261 -2.32 -18.49 -6.04
C ASN A 261 -2.55 -17.13 -5.38
N SER A 262 -1.80 -16.09 -5.78
CA SER A 262 -2.16 -14.74 -5.34
C SER A 262 -3.58 -14.43 -5.77
N LEU A 263 -4.38 -13.97 -4.82
CA LEU A 263 -5.79 -13.65 -4.99
C LEU A 263 -6.02 -12.14 -4.89
N ILE A 264 -7.15 -11.72 -5.44
CA ILE A 264 -7.83 -10.51 -4.99
C ILE A 264 -9.01 -10.94 -4.15
N TRP A 265 -9.08 -10.46 -2.93
CA TRP A 265 -10.24 -10.63 -2.06
C TRP A 265 -11.14 -9.40 -2.15
N GLN A 266 -12.44 -9.60 -2.28
CA GLN A 266 -13.44 -8.54 -2.13
C GLN A 266 -14.04 -8.60 -0.73
N TYR A 267 -13.79 -7.57 0.07
CA TYR A 267 -14.40 -7.36 1.38
C TYR A 267 -15.53 -6.34 1.27
N ASN A 268 -16.74 -6.71 1.66
CA ASN A 268 -17.88 -5.81 1.72
C ASN A 268 -17.85 -5.01 3.04
N ILE A 269 -17.71 -3.69 2.94
CA ILE A 269 -17.56 -2.79 4.08
C ILE A 269 -18.79 -2.82 5.00
N ASN A 270 -19.99 -2.95 4.43
CA ASN A 270 -21.23 -2.87 5.19
C ASN A 270 -21.56 -4.19 5.90
N THR A 271 -21.27 -5.34 5.28
CA THR A 271 -21.60 -6.66 5.85
C THR A 271 -20.44 -7.35 6.56
N GLY A 272 -19.21 -6.88 6.34
CA GLY A 272 -17.99 -7.52 6.83
C GLY A 272 -17.66 -8.85 6.13
N THR A 273 -18.34 -9.17 5.03
CA THR A 273 -18.15 -10.43 4.30
C THR A 273 -16.98 -10.32 3.34
N LYS A 274 -16.07 -11.29 3.37
CA LYS A 274 -14.95 -11.42 2.44
C LYS A 274 -15.14 -12.64 1.53
N LYS A 275 -14.79 -12.51 0.25
CA LYS A 275 -14.75 -13.61 -0.71
C LYS A 275 -13.63 -13.41 -1.72
N VAL A 276 -13.23 -14.49 -2.39
CA VAL A 276 -12.34 -14.41 -3.55
C VAL A 276 -13.07 -13.67 -4.68
N PHE A 277 -12.38 -12.70 -5.28
CA PHE A 277 -12.83 -11.93 -6.44
C PHE A 277 -12.09 -12.35 -7.71
N MET A 278 -10.77 -12.49 -7.63
CA MET A 278 -9.93 -12.91 -8.75
C MET A 278 -8.84 -13.87 -8.25
N ASP A 279 -8.53 -14.88 -9.05
CA ASP A 279 -7.44 -15.83 -8.84
C ASP A 279 -6.45 -15.70 -9.99
N MET A 280 -5.19 -15.47 -9.65
CA MET A 280 -4.10 -15.45 -10.62
C MET A 280 -3.60 -16.86 -10.94
N THR A 281 -4.43 -17.62 -11.65
CA THR A 281 -4.16 -19.04 -11.96
C THR A 281 -2.99 -19.18 -12.94
N HIS A 282 -1.90 -19.78 -12.48
CA HIS A 282 -0.69 -20.01 -13.29
C HIS A 282 -0.38 -21.49 -13.55
N LYS A 283 -1.05 -22.41 -12.84
CA LYS A 283 -0.75 -23.87 -12.85
C LYS A 283 -1.59 -24.69 -13.82
N ASP A 284 -2.39 -24.04 -14.65
CA ASP A 284 -3.17 -24.74 -15.67
C ASP A 284 -2.27 -25.55 -16.58
N ALA A 285 -2.70 -26.77 -16.92
CA ALA A 285 -1.89 -27.69 -17.74
C ALA A 285 -1.46 -27.08 -19.07
N THR A 286 -2.25 -26.15 -19.62
CA THR A 286 -1.94 -25.41 -20.85
C THR A 286 -0.88 -24.32 -20.68
N MET A 287 -0.63 -23.87 -19.44
CA MET A 287 0.37 -22.84 -19.11
C MET A 287 1.73 -23.46 -18.76
N LEU A 288 1.73 -24.69 -18.23
CA LEU A 288 2.96 -25.40 -17.85
C LEU A 288 3.88 -25.63 -19.06
N GLY A 289 5.15 -25.26 -18.91
CA GLY A 289 6.19 -25.45 -19.94
C GLY A 289 6.16 -24.39 -21.03
N THR A 290 5.24 -23.41 -20.95
CA THR A 290 5.19 -22.27 -21.87
C THR A 290 6.16 -21.17 -21.43
N LYS A 291 6.31 -20.13 -22.25
CA LYS A 291 7.05 -18.91 -21.88
C LYS A 291 6.45 -18.15 -20.69
N TYR A 292 5.17 -18.37 -20.37
CA TYR A 292 4.48 -17.72 -19.26
C TYR A 292 4.73 -18.45 -17.94
N ASN A 293 4.86 -19.78 -17.96
CA ASN A 293 5.19 -20.60 -16.79
C ASN A 293 6.16 -21.75 -17.17
N PRO A 294 7.44 -21.43 -17.43
CA PRO A 294 8.45 -22.40 -17.87
C PRO A 294 8.71 -23.47 -16.81
N ALA A 295 9.19 -24.64 -17.25
CA ALA A 295 9.58 -25.70 -16.34
C ALA A 295 10.68 -25.25 -15.38
N GLY A 296 10.51 -25.49 -14.08
CA GLY A 296 11.46 -25.07 -13.07
C GLY A 296 10.95 -25.27 -11.63
N PRO A 297 11.78 -24.94 -10.63
CA PRO A 297 11.46 -25.16 -9.20
C PRO A 297 10.26 -24.34 -8.69
N ASN A 298 9.84 -23.38 -9.50
CA ASN A 298 8.89 -22.33 -9.21
C ASN A 298 7.54 -22.56 -9.90
N GLN A 299 7.49 -23.44 -10.90
CA GLN A 299 6.34 -23.63 -11.80
C GLN A 299 5.04 -24.05 -11.08
N SER A 300 5.16 -24.72 -9.93
CA SER A 300 4.03 -25.23 -9.15
C SER A 300 3.82 -24.49 -7.82
N ARG A 301 4.60 -23.43 -7.55
CA ARG A 301 4.55 -22.70 -6.28
C ARG A 301 3.38 -21.73 -6.29
N PHE A 302 2.58 -21.80 -5.24
CA PHE A 302 1.57 -20.80 -4.94
C PHE A 302 2.22 -19.42 -4.67
N GLY A 303 1.45 -18.34 -4.84
CA GLY A 303 1.92 -16.96 -4.66
C GLY A 303 2.86 -16.40 -5.73
N ILE A 304 3.34 -17.20 -6.70
CA ILE A 304 4.48 -16.79 -7.53
C ILE A 304 4.26 -15.58 -8.45
N TRP A 305 3.02 -15.19 -8.76
CA TRP A 305 2.73 -13.98 -9.51
C TRP A 305 2.06 -12.98 -8.60
N GLU A 306 2.16 -11.69 -8.89
CA GLU A 306 1.62 -10.62 -8.03
C GLU A 306 0.58 -9.78 -8.77
N HIS A 307 -0.40 -9.30 -8.02
CA HIS A 307 -1.27 -8.21 -8.46
C HIS A 307 -0.61 -6.88 -8.08
N GLY A 308 -0.58 -5.93 -9.02
CA GLY A 308 -0.21 -4.55 -8.72
C GLY A 308 -1.44 -3.67 -8.55
N ALA A 309 -1.28 -2.37 -8.80
CA ALA A 309 -2.36 -1.38 -8.68
C ALA A 309 -3.66 -1.80 -9.39
N MET A 310 -4.78 -1.71 -8.66
CA MET A 310 -6.14 -1.79 -9.16
C MET A 310 -6.81 -0.43 -8.98
N GLU A 311 -7.33 0.17 -10.05
CA GLU A 311 -7.83 1.56 -10.04
C GLU A 311 -9.19 1.65 -10.73
N ASP A 312 -10.14 2.37 -10.12
CA ASP A 312 -11.44 2.66 -10.73
C ASP A 312 -11.29 3.75 -11.80
N ILE A 313 -11.41 3.36 -13.07
CA ILE A 313 -11.35 4.29 -14.20
C ILE A 313 -12.75 4.62 -14.75
N SER A 314 -13.82 4.22 -14.06
CA SER A 314 -15.20 4.36 -14.54
C SER A 314 -15.53 5.77 -14.99
N ASP A 315 -15.16 6.77 -14.19
CA ASP A 315 -15.49 8.18 -14.45
C ASP A 315 -14.58 8.79 -15.52
N VAL A 316 -13.35 8.26 -15.67
CA VAL A 316 -12.40 8.71 -16.69
C VAL A 316 -12.88 8.32 -18.08
N ILE A 317 -13.41 7.11 -18.24
CA ILE A 317 -13.84 6.58 -19.54
C ILE A 317 -15.37 6.63 -19.77
N GLY A 318 -16.15 6.97 -18.74
CA GLY A 318 -17.61 7.04 -18.81
C GLY A 318 -18.32 5.68 -18.82
N VAL A 319 -17.68 4.61 -18.31
CA VAL A 319 -18.25 3.25 -18.27
C VAL A 319 -18.25 2.71 -16.83
N PRO A 320 -19.42 2.64 -16.16
CA PRO A 320 -19.50 2.22 -14.76
C PRO A 320 -18.91 0.83 -14.48
N GLY A 321 -18.23 0.70 -13.33
CA GLY A 321 -17.67 -0.56 -12.87
C GLY A 321 -16.48 -1.02 -13.72
N THR A 322 -15.73 -0.09 -14.30
CA THR A 322 -14.54 -0.39 -15.11
C THR A 322 -13.27 -0.03 -14.36
N PHE A 323 -12.39 -1.01 -14.22
CA PHE A 323 -11.15 -0.88 -13.46
C PHE A 323 -9.96 -1.28 -14.32
N THR A 324 -8.82 -0.65 -14.10
CA THR A 324 -7.53 -1.22 -14.50
C THR A 324 -7.01 -2.12 -13.40
N ILE A 325 -6.27 -3.16 -13.78
CA ILE A 325 -5.49 -3.96 -12.84
C ILE A 325 -4.14 -4.32 -13.45
N ASN A 326 -3.08 -4.10 -12.70
CA ASN A 326 -1.74 -4.54 -13.07
C ASN A 326 -1.51 -5.99 -12.61
N ILE A 327 -0.89 -6.77 -13.47
CA ILE A 327 -0.50 -8.15 -13.21
C ILE A 327 0.97 -8.25 -13.54
N HIS A 328 1.77 -8.76 -12.61
CA HIS A 328 3.16 -9.07 -12.86
C HIS A 328 3.38 -10.57 -12.73
N ALA A 329 3.60 -11.19 -13.89
CA ALA A 329 3.82 -12.62 -14.01
C ALA A 329 5.33 -12.90 -13.91
N HIS A 330 5.84 -13.09 -12.69
CA HIS A 330 7.27 -13.27 -12.42
C HIS A 330 7.94 -14.38 -13.23
N THR A 331 7.18 -15.38 -13.68
CA THR A 331 7.70 -16.48 -14.51
C THR A 331 7.64 -16.22 -16.01
N TRP A 332 7.00 -15.14 -16.46
CA TRP A 332 6.93 -14.79 -17.88
C TRP A 332 8.24 -14.17 -18.36
N VAL A 333 9.01 -14.94 -19.13
CA VAL A 333 10.30 -14.50 -19.67
C VAL A 333 10.33 -14.65 -21.20
N GLU A 334 10.67 -13.58 -21.91
CA GLU A 334 10.85 -13.55 -23.36
C GLU A 334 12.28 -13.07 -23.72
N GLY A 335 13.28 -13.89 -23.42
CA GLY A 335 14.68 -13.47 -23.52
C GLY A 335 14.94 -12.23 -22.66
N ASP A 336 15.56 -11.20 -23.25
CA ASP A 336 15.85 -9.92 -22.58
C ASP A 336 14.84 -8.81 -22.93
N LYS A 337 13.67 -9.16 -23.51
CA LYS A 337 12.65 -8.20 -23.94
C LYS A 337 12.23 -7.21 -22.85
N PHE A 338 12.17 -7.67 -21.60
CA PHE A 338 11.74 -6.88 -20.45
C PHE A 338 12.92 -6.32 -19.63
N LEU A 339 14.16 -6.57 -20.05
CA LEU A 339 15.34 -6.11 -19.33
C LEU A 339 15.58 -4.61 -19.59
N ASN A 340 15.69 -3.83 -18.52
CA ASN A 340 16.03 -2.39 -18.54
C ASN A 340 15.26 -1.53 -19.58
N PRO A 341 13.90 -1.55 -19.58
CA PRO A 341 13.12 -0.78 -20.55
C PRO A 341 13.35 0.75 -20.41
N SER A 342 13.72 1.22 -19.21
CA SER A 342 13.98 2.63 -18.91
C SER A 342 15.35 3.14 -19.38
N LYS A 343 16.26 2.24 -19.79
CA LYS A 343 17.67 2.57 -20.12
C LYS A 343 18.36 3.32 -18.98
N ALA A 344 18.10 2.91 -17.74
CA ALA A 344 18.80 3.42 -16.58
C ALA A 344 20.28 2.97 -16.61
N ASN A 345 21.17 3.78 -16.04
CA ASN A 345 22.59 3.43 -15.92
C ASN A 345 22.78 2.23 -14.96
N THR A 346 21.99 2.20 -13.89
CA THR A 346 21.91 1.07 -12.97
C THR A 346 20.88 0.06 -13.51
N ILE A 347 21.36 -1.01 -14.12
CA ILE A 347 20.52 -2.09 -14.64
C ILE A 347 20.07 -2.98 -13.49
N GLN A 348 18.76 -3.04 -13.24
CA GLN A 348 18.19 -4.11 -12.44
C GLN A 348 18.08 -5.39 -13.30
N PRO A 349 18.43 -6.57 -12.78
CA PRO A 349 18.47 -7.82 -13.55
C PRO A 349 17.08 -8.42 -13.84
N TYR A 350 15.99 -7.75 -13.45
CA TYR A 350 14.63 -8.23 -13.66
C TYR A 350 14.27 -8.24 -15.15
N LYS A 351 13.73 -9.37 -15.60
CA LYS A 351 13.33 -9.62 -17.00
C LYS A 351 11.98 -10.32 -17.11
N ALA A 352 11.19 -10.25 -16.04
CA ALA A 352 9.83 -10.76 -16.02
C ALA A 352 8.87 -9.75 -16.69
N GLY A 353 7.82 -10.28 -17.31
CA GLY A 353 6.80 -9.49 -17.97
C GLY A 353 5.56 -9.26 -17.10
N GLY A 354 4.83 -8.19 -17.38
CA GLY A 354 3.55 -7.88 -16.78
C GLY A 354 2.56 -7.31 -17.80
N GLN A 355 1.30 -7.19 -17.41
CA GLN A 355 0.25 -6.58 -18.22
C GLN A 355 -0.69 -5.75 -17.35
N THR A 356 -1.22 -4.67 -17.92
CA THR A 356 -2.40 -3.98 -17.38
C THR A 356 -3.63 -4.51 -18.08
N LEU A 357 -4.57 -5.05 -17.33
CA LEU A 357 -5.88 -5.46 -17.82
C LEU A 357 -6.91 -4.35 -17.57
N ILE A 358 -7.95 -4.33 -18.39
CA ILE A 358 -9.19 -3.60 -18.13
C ILE A 358 -10.26 -4.64 -17.82
N ILE A 359 -10.86 -4.54 -16.64
CA ILE A 359 -11.97 -5.38 -16.20
C ILE A 359 -13.23 -4.53 -16.03
N THR A 360 -14.39 -5.13 -16.32
CA THR A 360 -15.69 -4.44 -16.28
C THR A 360 -16.65 -5.17 -15.36
N ASN A 361 -17.77 -4.53 -15.01
CA ASN A 361 -18.78 -5.04 -14.10
C ASN A 361 -18.25 -5.31 -12.68
N VAL A 362 -17.24 -4.54 -12.26
CA VAL A 362 -16.69 -4.60 -10.91
C VAL A 362 -17.59 -3.83 -9.94
N PRO A 363 -18.08 -4.44 -8.85
CA PRO A 363 -18.87 -3.75 -7.83
C PRO A 363 -18.09 -2.61 -7.14
N LYS A 364 -18.78 -1.52 -6.79
CA LYS A 364 -18.20 -0.37 -6.10
C LYS A 364 -18.87 -0.11 -4.77
#